data_AF-A0A7Y5MLL8-F1
#
_entry.id   AF-A0A7Y5MLL8-F1
#
_cell.length_a   1.000
_cell.length_b   1.000
_cell.length_c   1.000
_cell.angle_alpha   90.00
_cell.angle_beta   90.00
_cell.angle_gamma   90.00
#
_symmetry.space_group_name_H-M   'P 1'
#
loop_
_entity.id
_entity.type
_entity.pdbx_description
1 polymer ?
#
loop_
_entity_poly.entity_id
_entity_poly.type
_entity_poly.pdbx_seq_one_letter_code
_entity_poly.pdbx_strand_id
1 'polypeptide(L)'
;MTDKPLLIERAFPLKQASLDSVHEKNVRHGHISTLHIWPARRPLAACRAALIATLLPDPGTPEERRKLCEKIGGNISEDPLFVMPWNGESGDWHLQCGSPSIDSGTTTMTPDHDLG
;
A
#
# COMPACT_ATOMS: atom_id res chain seq x y z
N MET A 1 29.31 15.23 8.25
CA MET A 1 27.92 14.81 7.94
C MET A 1 27.88 13.32 8.16
N THR A 2 27.01 12.83 9.02
CA THR A 2 26.87 11.40 9.26
C THR A 2 26.18 10.82 8.04
N ASP A 3 26.93 10.22 7.12
CA ASP A 3 26.41 9.50 5.95
C ASP A 3 25.67 8.25 6.42
N LYS A 4 24.43 8.45 6.88
CA LYS A 4 23.50 7.35 7.11
C LYS A 4 22.89 6.99 5.76
N PRO A 5 23.00 5.72 5.34
CA PRO A 5 22.37 5.29 4.09
C PRO A 5 20.86 5.54 4.17
N LEU A 6 20.25 5.81 3.02
CA LEU A 6 18.79 5.94 2.94
C LEU A 6 18.15 4.57 2.93
N LEU A 7 16.89 4.50 3.38
CA LEU A 7 16.14 3.25 3.41
C LEU A 7 16.12 2.57 2.03
N ILE A 8 15.87 3.34 0.96
CA ILE A 8 15.74 2.81 -0.41
C ILE A 8 16.97 2.03 -0.89
N GLU A 9 18.16 2.31 -0.37
CA GLU A 9 19.40 1.59 -0.73
C GLU A 9 19.46 0.19 -0.12
N ARG A 10 18.73 -0.03 0.97
CA ARG A 10 18.78 -1.27 1.78
C ARG A 10 17.48 -2.05 1.73
N ALA A 11 16.34 -1.38 1.62
CA ALA A 11 15.01 -1.97 1.68
C ALA A 11 13.97 -1.14 0.92
N PHE A 12 13.07 -1.83 0.23
CA PHE A 12 11.93 -1.21 -0.46
C PHE A 12 10.73 -2.17 -0.45
N PRO A 13 9.50 -1.71 -0.16
CA PRO A 13 8.30 -2.57 -0.13
C PRO A 13 7.82 -2.90 -1.56
N LEU A 14 8.64 -3.64 -2.31
CA LEU A 14 8.43 -3.90 -3.74
C LEU A 14 7.14 -4.68 -4.02
N LYS A 15 6.84 -5.70 -3.20
CA LYS A 15 5.68 -6.57 -3.40
C LYS A 15 4.37 -5.78 -3.19
N GLN A 16 4.27 -5.06 -2.08
CA GLN A 16 3.14 -4.21 -1.71
C GLN A 16 2.91 -3.12 -2.77
N ALA A 17 3.95 -2.35 -3.07
CA ALA A 17 3.87 -1.28 -4.07
C ALA A 17 3.42 -1.81 -5.44
N SER A 18 3.88 -2.99 -5.85
CA SER A 18 3.49 -3.61 -7.11
C SER A 18 2.02 -4.07 -7.12
N LEU A 19 1.54 -4.69 -6.04
CA LEU A 19 0.14 -5.11 -5.92
C LEU A 19 -0.82 -3.91 -5.99
N ASP A 20 -0.53 -2.85 -5.24
CA ASP A 20 -1.33 -1.62 -5.25
C ASP A 20 -1.30 -0.94 -6.62
N SER A 21 -0.13 -0.95 -7.29
CA SER A 21 0.03 -0.43 -8.65
C SER A 21 -0.84 -1.17 -9.68
N VAL A 22 -0.98 -2.50 -9.52
CA VAL A 22 -1.84 -3.33 -10.36
C VAL A 22 -3.30 -3.05 -10.07
N HIS A 23 -3.68 -2.89 -8.79
CA HIS A 23 -5.04 -2.54 -8.40
C HIS A 23 -5.46 -1.19 -9.00
N GLU A 24 -4.62 -0.16 -8.87
CA GLU A 24 -4.82 1.17 -9.46
C GLU A 24 -5.06 1.10 -10.98
N LYS A 25 -4.36 0.19 -11.67
CA LYS A 25 -4.51 -0.01 -13.12
C LYS A 25 -5.86 -0.66 -13.49
N ASN A 26 -6.45 -1.45 -12.59
CA ASN A 26 -7.59 -2.32 -12.86
C ASN A 26 -8.95 -1.74 -12.41
N VAL A 27 -8.98 -0.59 -11.72
CA VAL A 27 -10.24 0.12 -11.43
C VAL A 27 -10.85 0.65 -12.73
N ARG A 28 -11.96 0.05 -13.17
CA ARG A 28 -12.67 0.42 -14.40
C ARG A 28 -14.17 0.59 -14.14
N HIS A 29 -14.60 1.83 -13.91
CA HIS A 29 -16.01 2.19 -13.85
C HIS A 29 -16.26 3.44 -14.70
N GLY A 30 -17.02 3.31 -15.79
CA GLY A 30 -17.74 4.39 -16.51
C GLY A 30 -16.97 5.59 -17.08
N HIS A 31 -15.67 5.76 -16.80
CA HIS A 31 -14.94 7.00 -17.10
C HIS A 31 -14.22 6.90 -18.46
N ILE A 32 -14.25 7.97 -19.28
CA ILE A 32 -13.67 8.03 -20.66
C ILE A 32 -12.19 7.56 -20.70
N SER A 33 -11.47 7.64 -19.59
CA SER A 33 -10.13 7.09 -19.35
C SER A 33 -10.01 5.56 -19.45
N THR A 34 -11.09 4.82 -19.69
CA THR A 34 -11.09 3.37 -19.99
C THR A 34 -11.01 3.04 -21.48
N LEU A 35 -11.29 4.00 -22.38
CA LEU A 35 -11.22 3.81 -23.84
C LEU A 35 -9.79 3.75 -24.40
N HIS A 36 -8.84 4.43 -23.74
CA HIS A 36 -7.44 4.44 -24.17
C HIS A 36 -6.53 4.05 -23.02
N ILE A 37 -5.99 2.84 -23.09
CA ILE A 37 -4.98 2.35 -22.14
C ILE A 37 -3.62 2.82 -22.65
N TRP A 38 -3.09 3.88 -22.05
CA TRP A 38 -1.70 4.28 -22.28
C TRP A 38 -0.76 3.20 -21.71
N PRO A 39 0.19 2.67 -22.50
CA PRO A 39 1.05 1.55 -22.08
C PRO A 39 2.04 1.87 -20.94
N ALA A 40 2.07 3.10 -20.42
CA ALA A 40 2.97 3.50 -19.34
C ALA A 40 2.27 4.43 -18.33
N ARG A 41 1.29 3.91 -17.59
CA ARG A 41 0.83 4.59 -16.38
C ARG A 41 1.95 4.51 -15.34
N ARG A 42 2.41 5.65 -14.81
CA ARG A 42 3.29 5.71 -13.64
C ARG A 42 2.42 5.39 -12.42
N PRO A 43 2.55 4.22 -11.80
CA PRO A 43 1.67 3.87 -10.70
C PRO A 43 1.97 4.75 -9.49
N LEU A 44 0.93 5.43 -9.01
CA LEU A 44 1.01 6.43 -7.95
C LEU A 44 1.48 5.77 -6.64
N ALA A 45 1.06 4.53 -6.40
CA ALA A 45 1.47 3.72 -5.26
C ALA A 45 3.00 3.54 -5.20
N ALA A 46 3.62 3.13 -6.31
CA ALA A 46 5.08 2.95 -6.36
C ALA A 46 5.82 4.28 -6.21
N CYS A 47 5.33 5.37 -6.81
CA CYS A 47 5.93 6.69 -6.67
C CYS A 47 5.89 7.19 -5.22
N ARG A 48 4.76 7.01 -4.52
CA ARG A 48 4.62 7.38 -3.10
C ARG A 48 5.59 6.59 -2.22
N ALA A 49 5.65 5.28 -2.41
CA ALA A 49 6.58 4.42 -1.66
C ALA A 49 8.05 4.82 -1.92
N ALA A 50 8.41 5.11 -3.18
CA ALA A 50 9.76 5.54 -3.55
C ALA A 50 10.16 6.85 -2.87
N LEU A 51 9.27 7.85 -2.89
CA LEU A 51 9.53 9.14 -2.23
C LEU A 51 9.78 8.97 -0.73
N ILE A 52 8.93 8.20 -0.03
CA ILE A 52 9.10 7.97 1.41
C ILE A 52 10.41 7.23 1.69
N ALA A 53 10.74 6.21 0.90
CA ALA A 53 11.98 5.44 1.06
C ALA A 53 13.24 6.28 0.77
N THR A 54 13.16 7.31 -0.07
CA THR A 54 14.26 8.26 -0.30
C THR A 54 14.41 9.30 0.80
N LEU A 55 13.36 9.57 1.57
CA LEU A 55 13.37 10.57 2.64
C LEU A 55 13.76 9.97 3.99
N LEU A 56 13.46 8.68 4.22
CA LEU A 56 13.76 8.05 5.50
C LEU A 56 15.20 7.53 5.59
N PRO A 57 15.92 7.82 6.69
CA PRO A 57 17.22 7.22 6.94
C PRO A 57 17.07 5.74 7.28
N ASP A 58 18.09 4.96 6.96
CA ASP A 58 18.14 3.54 7.27
C ASP A 58 18.26 3.30 8.80
N PRO A 59 17.41 2.46 9.40
CA PRO A 59 17.47 2.16 10.83
C PRO A 59 18.62 1.19 11.20
N GLY A 60 19.35 0.65 10.23
CA GLY A 60 20.53 -0.19 10.45
C GLY A 60 20.22 -1.67 10.74
N THR A 61 19.11 -1.97 11.41
CA THR A 61 18.72 -3.36 11.71
C THR A 61 17.75 -3.94 10.66
N PRO A 62 17.87 -5.23 10.28
CA PRO A 62 16.94 -5.87 9.34
C PRO A 62 15.48 -5.87 9.82
N GLU A 63 15.26 -6.00 11.14
CA GLU A 63 13.92 -6.04 11.72
C GLU A 63 13.21 -4.68 11.64
N GLU A 64 13.92 -3.60 11.94
CA GLU A 64 13.36 -2.24 11.85
C GLU A 64 13.12 -1.84 10.39
N ARG A 65 14.01 -2.22 9.46
CA ARG A 65 13.77 -2.05 8.00
C ARG A 65 12.48 -2.73 7.57
N ARG A 66 12.26 -3.99 8.00
CA ARG A 66 11.03 -4.74 7.69
C ARG A 66 9.80 -4.03 8.25
N LYS A 67 9.81 -3.68 9.54
CA LYS A 67 8.69 -2.95 10.18
C LYS A 67 8.38 -1.63 9.45
N LEU A 68 9.41 -0.97 8.96
CA LEU A 68 9.26 0.31 8.27
C LEU A 68 8.74 0.14 6.84
N CYS A 69 9.17 -0.90 6.13
CA CYS A 69 8.55 -1.31 4.86
C CYS A 69 7.08 -1.75 5.03
N GLU A 70 6.75 -2.47 6.10
CA GLU A 70 5.37 -2.83 6.46
C GLU A 70 4.51 -1.60 6.78
N LYS A 71 5.08 -0.57 7.41
CA LYS A 71 4.38 0.70 7.61
C LYS A 71 4.14 1.48 6.30
N ILE A 72 5.09 1.44 5.36
CA ILE A 72 4.98 2.17 4.09
C ILE A 72 4.04 1.46 3.12
N GLY A 73 4.16 0.14 2.99
CA GLY A 73 3.40 -0.67 2.03
C GLY A 73 2.17 -1.35 2.61
N GLY A 74 1.97 -1.30 3.93
CA GLY A 74 0.96 -2.10 4.62
C GLY A 74 1.37 -3.57 4.80
N ASN A 75 0.59 -4.27 5.62
CA ASN A 75 0.67 -5.72 5.73
C ASN A 75 -0.20 -6.33 4.63
N ILE A 76 0.38 -7.21 3.82
CA ILE A 76 -0.42 -8.11 2.98
C ILE A 76 -1.00 -9.13 3.95
N SER A 77 -2.11 -8.77 4.58
CA SER A 77 -3.00 -9.75 5.16
C SER A 77 -3.48 -10.65 4.01
N GLU A 78 -3.81 -11.90 4.30
CA GLU A 78 -4.35 -12.83 3.33
C GLU A 78 -5.63 -12.27 2.67
N ASP A 79 -6.25 -13.00 1.74
CA ASP A 79 -7.48 -12.53 1.07
C ASP A 79 -8.42 -11.88 2.11
N PRO A 80 -8.77 -10.59 1.97
CA PRO A 80 -9.59 -9.88 2.94
C PRO A 80 -11.00 -10.48 3.07
N LEU A 81 -11.38 -11.47 2.25
CA LEU A 81 -12.66 -12.17 2.30
C LEU A 81 -13.81 -11.15 2.31
N PHE A 82 -13.93 -10.38 1.23
CA PHE A 82 -15.07 -9.48 1.07
C PHE A 82 -16.36 -10.29 0.89
N VAL A 83 -17.49 -9.78 1.40
CA VAL A 83 -18.78 -10.48 1.33
C VAL A 83 -19.18 -10.76 -0.13
N MET A 84 -19.19 -9.74 -1.00
CA MET A 84 -19.43 -9.90 -2.44
C MET A 84 -18.77 -8.76 -3.24
N PRO A 85 -17.45 -8.85 -3.51
CA PRO A 85 -16.71 -7.73 -4.12
C PRO A 85 -17.04 -7.50 -5.61
N TRP A 86 -17.68 -8.45 -6.30
CA TRP A 86 -18.03 -8.27 -7.71
C TRP A 86 -19.19 -9.15 -8.20
N ASN A 87 -20.41 -8.62 -8.13
CA ASN A 87 -21.59 -9.16 -8.80
C ASN A 87 -22.35 -8.09 -9.62
N GLY A 88 -21.65 -7.06 -10.08
CA GLY A 88 -22.07 -6.26 -11.24
C GLY A 88 -22.88 -4.98 -10.99
N GLU A 89 -23.35 -4.70 -9.76
CA GLU A 89 -24.22 -3.51 -9.55
C GLU A 89 -23.88 -2.62 -8.34
N SER A 90 -23.11 -3.07 -7.34
CA SER A 90 -22.67 -2.19 -6.24
C SER A 90 -21.44 -2.64 -5.43
N GLY A 91 -21.07 -3.92 -5.43
CA GLY A 91 -19.87 -4.45 -4.77
C GLY A 91 -19.91 -4.25 -3.25
N ASP A 92 -20.27 -5.31 -2.51
CA ASP A 92 -20.19 -5.28 -1.05
C ASP A 92 -18.75 -5.53 -0.59
N TRP A 93 -18.08 -4.42 -0.24
CA TRP A 93 -16.69 -4.38 0.24
C TRP A 93 -16.58 -4.54 1.77
N HIS A 94 -17.68 -4.85 2.47
CA HIS A 94 -17.57 -5.22 3.87
C HIS A 94 -16.78 -6.53 4.01
N LEU A 95 -15.97 -6.60 5.06
CA LEU A 95 -15.21 -7.79 5.41
C LEU A 95 -16.16 -8.86 5.96
N GLN A 96 -15.98 -10.11 5.53
CA GLN A 96 -16.68 -11.24 6.12
C GLN A 96 -16.27 -11.42 7.59
N CYS A 97 -17.18 -11.96 8.39
CA CYS A 97 -16.88 -12.39 9.76
C CYS A 97 -15.75 -13.43 9.73
N GLY A 98 -14.60 -13.10 10.37
CA GLY A 98 -13.41 -13.95 10.36
C GLY A 98 -12.37 -13.58 9.29
N SER A 99 -12.57 -12.47 8.56
CA SER A 99 -11.55 -11.94 7.66
C SER A 99 -10.22 -11.70 8.40
N PRO A 100 -9.08 -12.10 7.82
CA PRO A 100 -7.75 -11.87 8.40
C PRO A 100 -7.37 -10.38 8.44
N SER A 101 -8.21 -9.51 7.86
CA SER A 101 -8.07 -8.05 7.88
C SER A 101 -8.83 -7.38 9.04
N ILE A 102 -9.67 -8.13 9.77
CA ILE A 102 -10.34 -7.65 10.98
C ILE A 102 -9.30 -7.53 12.09
N ASP A 103 -9.29 -6.39 12.80
CA ASP A 103 -8.41 -6.10 13.95
C ASP A 103 -6.89 -6.18 13.69
N SER A 104 -6.46 -6.32 12.44
CA SER A 104 -5.04 -6.29 12.06
C SER A 104 -4.46 -4.86 11.99
N GLY A 105 -5.29 -3.84 12.22
CA GLY A 105 -4.86 -2.44 12.25
C GLY A 105 -3.98 -2.15 13.46
N THR A 106 -2.78 -1.64 13.23
CA THR A 106 -1.85 -1.27 14.33
C THR A 106 -2.02 0.20 14.70
N THR A 107 -2.43 0.49 15.95
CA THR A 107 -2.61 1.87 16.48
C THR A 107 -1.30 2.54 16.94
N THR A 108 -0.17 1.86 16.86
CA THR A 108 1.09 2.34 17.46
C THR A 108 1.66 3.62 16.82
N MET A 109 1.13 4.09 15.69
CA MET A 109 1.59 5.29 14.98
C MET A 109 0.45 6.17 14.42
N THR A 110 -0.81 5.94 14.81
CA THR A 110 -1.88 6.91 14.55
C THR A 110 -1.54 8.21 15.28
N PRO A 111 -1.42 9.37 14.60
CA PRO A 111 -1.25 10.64 15.29
C PRO A 111 -2.43 10.87 16.23
N ASP A 112 -2.19 11.21 17.50
CA ASP A 112 -3.25 11.47 18.48
C ASP A 112 -4.15 12.67 18.09
N HIS A 113 -3.73 13.46 17.11
CA HIS A 113 -4.50 14.55 16.53
C HIS A 113 -4.96 14.19 15.12
N ASP A 114 -6.29 14.09 14.95
CA ASP A 114 -6.91 14.13 13.64
C ASP A 114 -6.50 15.42 12.93
N LEU A 115 -5.92 15.29 11.73
CA LEU A 115 -5.63 16.42 10.84
C LEU A 115 -6.95 16.90 10.24
N GLY A 116 -7.65 17.75 10.99
CA GLY A 116 -8.80 18.53 10.53
C GLY A 116 -8.42 19.67 9.60
#